data_AF-A0A4Y2WRQ7-F1
#
_entry.id   AF-A0A4Y2WRQ7-F1
#
_cell.length_a   1.000
_cell.length_b   1.000
_cell.length_c   1.000
_cell.angle_alpha   90.00
_cell.angle_beta   90.00
_cell.angle_gamma   90.00
#
_symmetry.space_group_name_H-M   'P 1'
#
loop_
_entity.id
_entity.type
_entity.pdbx_description
1 polymer ?
#
loop_
_entity_poly.entity_id
_entity_poly.type
_entity_poly.pdbx_seq_one_letter_code
_entity_poly.pdbx_strand_id
1 'polypeptide(L)'
;MKHPNDVKANFIVSKSRLTPLGTVILPRLELLGSVALARLCVYLSKTFPLIKESSTPFWSDSQTYLHRVKTVSILWKHYVQNKENEIKEETDPMNWYFCDGKTNPASKLTRGITIHNLMNDEVWWTDPSWLLELDIPTKGTTLTADKESVERRKAMMTL
;
A
#
# COMPACT_ATOMS: atom_id res chain seq x y z
N MET A 1 -16.37 17.91 2.82
CA MET A 1 -17.15 17.30 3.93
C MET A 1 -16.18 16.94 5.04
N LYS A 2 -16.44 17.35 6.30
CA LYS A 2 -15.56 17.06 7.45
C LYS A 2 -15.90 15.68 8.01
N HIS A 3 -14.93 14.77 8.04
CA HIS A 3 -15.05 13.47 8.71
C HIS A 3 -15.14 13.69 10.24
N PRO A 4 -15.81 12.82 11.02
CA PRO A 4 -16.07 13.05 12.45
C PRO A 4 -14.83 13.16 13.36
N ASN A 5 -13.61 12.89 12.85
CA ASN A 5 -12.36 12.84 13.64
C ASN A 5 -11.22 13.77 13.16
N ASP A 6 -11.48 14.77 12.29
CA ASP A 6 -10.44 15.69 11.74
C ASP A 6 -9.17 15.00 11.19
N VAL A 7 -9.33 13.76 10.69
CA VAL A 7 -8.25 12.99 10.08
C VAL A 7 -8.02 13.51 8.66
N LYS A 8 -6.76 13.86 8.35
CA LYS A 8 -6.30 14.26 7.02
C LYS A 8 -5.27 13.25 6.53
N ALA A 9 -5.39 12.81 5.29
CA ALA A 9 -4.33 12.10 4.61
C ALA A 9 -3.55 13.11 3.75
N ASN A 10 -2.29 12.79 3.47
CA ASN A 10 -1.39 13.62 2.68
C ASN A 10 -0.55 12.71 1.80
N PHE A 11 -0.39 13.08 0.54
CA PHE A 11 0.52 12.42 -0.37
C PHE A 11 1.97 12.70 0.02
N ILE A 12 2.75 11.65 0.29
CA ILE A 12 4.17 11.77 0.69
C ILE A 12 5.09 11.48 -0.50
N VAL A 13 4.86 10.35 -1.17
CA VAL A 13 5.74 9.86 -2.24
C VAL A 13 4.99 8.91 -3.14
N SER A 14 5.33 8.92 -4.43
CA SER A 14 5.02 7.83 -5.35
C SER A 14 6.29 7.34 -6.02
N LYS A 15 6.33 6.04 -6.29
CA LYS A 15 7.41 5.38 -7.02
C LYS A 15 6.81 4.42 -8.02
N SER A 16 6.96 4.72 -9.30
CA SER A 16 6.59 3.84 -10.40
C SER A 16 7.84 3.36 -11.15
N ARG A 17 7.73 2.23 -11.83
CA ARG A 17 8.77 1.68 -12.70
C ARG A 17 8.17 1.30 -14.03
N LEU A 18 8.87 1.63 -15.11
CA LEU A 18 8.47 1.19 -16.43
C LEU A 18 8.72 -0.31 -16.58
N THR A 19 7.71 -1.01 -17.08
CA THR A 19 7.85 -2.42 -17.44
C THR A 19 8.82 -2.54 -18.62
N PRO A 20 9.78 -3.48 -18.58
CA PRO A 20 10.67 -3.74 -19.72
C PRO A 20 9.87 -4.05 -21.00
N LEU A 21 10.44 -3.75 -22.16
CA LEU A 21 9.81 -3.98 -23.46
C LEU A 21 9.57 -5.48 -23.80
N GLY A 22 10.12 -6.40 -23.00
CA GLY A 22 9.88 -7.83 -23.14
C GLY A 22 8.58 -8.29 -22.48
N THR A 23 8.07 -9.46 -22.87
CA THR A 23 6.85 -10.01 -22.29
C THR A 23 7.04 -10.34 -20.80
N VAL A 24 6.37 -9.58 -19.95
CA VAL A 24 6.26 -9.83 -18.51
C VAL A 24 4.79 -10.07 -18.18
N ILE A 25 4.51 -11.16 -17.48
CA ILE A 25 3.14 -11.50 -17.06
C ILE A 25 2.71 -10.66 -15.84
N LEU A 26 1.42 -10.39 -15.74
CA LEU A 26 0.82 -9.59 -14.66
C LEU A 26 1.23 -10.05 -13.25
N PRO A 27 1.21 -11.36 -12.88
CA PRO A 27 1.61 -11.81 -11.54
C PRO A 27 3.07 -11.51 -11.17
N ARG A 28 3.93 -11.28 -12.17
CA ARG A 28 5.32 -10.87 -11.96
C ARG A 28 5.42 -9.36 -11.76
N LEU A 29 4.57 -8.58 -12.43
CA LEU A 29 4.49 -7.12 -12.22
C LEU A 29 3.95 -6.80 -10.84
N GLU A 30 2.89 -7.47 -10.41
CA GLU A 30 2.33 -7.33 -9.05
C GLU A 30 3.41 -7.61 -8.01
N LEU A 31 4.07 -8.77 -8.10
CA LEU A 31 5.17 -9.14 -7.21
C LEU A 31 6.29 -8.09 -7.16
N LEU A 32 6.75 -7.61 -8.32
CA LEU A 32 7.84 -6.64 -8.39
C LEU A 32 7.44 -5.27 -7.86
N GLY A 33 6.19 -4.87 -8.11
CA GLY A 33 5.62 -3.68 -7.50
C GLY A 33 5.64 -3.83 -5.98
N SER A 34 5.18 -4.96 -5.44
CA SER A 34 5.09 -5.17 -4.00
C SER A 34 6.44 -5.16 -3.31
N VAL A 35 7.48 -5.71 -3.94
CA VAL A 35 8.87 -5.56 -3.47
C VAL A 35 9.28 -4.08 -3.46
N ALA A 36 8.93 -3.31 -4.49
CA ALA A 36 9.23 -1.88 -4.52
C ALA A 36 8.49 -1.11 -3.42
N LEU A 37 7.26 -1.53 -3.10
CA LEU A 37 6.43 -0.96 -2.06
C LEU A 37 6.99 -1.28 -0.66
N ALA A 38 7.31 -2.54 -0.38
CA ALA A 38 7.90 -2.99 0.89
C ALA A 38 9.20 -2.22 1.20
N ARG A 39 10.12 -2.17 0.23
CA ARG A 39 11.37 -1.40 0.36
C ARG A 39 11.13 0.10 0.58
N LEU A 40 10.11 0.66 -0.06
CA LEU A 40 9.76 2.07 0.13
C LEU A 40 9.20 2.30 1.55
N CYS A 41 8.47 1.33 2.11
CA CYS A 41 8.01 1.40 3.50
C CYS A 41 9.19 1.46 4.45
N VAL A 42 10.16 0.53 4.30
CA VAL A 42 11.38 0.50 5.10
C VAL A 42 12.16 1.82 4.99
N TYR A 43 12.27 2.38 3.79
CA TYR A 43 12.90 3.68 3.58
C TYR A 43 12.16 4.81 4.31
N LEU A 44 10.83 4.85 4.20
CA LEU A 44 10.00 5.86 4.84
C LEU A 44 10.03 5.74 6.36
N SER A 45 9.99 4.52 6.91
CA SER A 45 10.07 4.29 8.36
C SER A 45 11.41 4.72 8.96
N LYS A 46 12.50 4.60 8.20
CA LYS A 46 13.81 5.13 8.59
C LYS A 46 13.89 6.65 8.49
N THR A 47 13.20 7.24 7.52
CA THR A 47 13.23 8.69 7.27
C THR A 47 12.26 9.46 8.18
N PHE A 48 11.11 8.86 8.49
CA PHE A 48 10.01 9.46 9.23
C PHE A 48 9.69 8.58 10.46
N PRO A 49 10.14 8.98 11.67
CA PRO A 49 9.96 8.18 12.89
C PRO A 49 8.50 7.87 13.26
N LEU A 50 7.55 8.63 12.72
CA LEU A 50 6.11 8.45 12.92
C LEU A 50 5.54 7.27 12.11
N ILE A 51 6.21 6.85 11.03
CA ILE A 51 5.76 5.75 10.17
C ILE A 51 6.41 4.46 10.68
N LYS A 52 5.60 3.57 11.27
CA LYS A 52 6.06 2.26 11.73
C LYS A 52 5.64 1.16 10.75
N GLU A 53 6.61 0.36 10.30
CA GLU A 53 6.39 -0.75 9.35
C GLU A 53 5.27 -1.70 9.83
N SER A 54 5.30 -2.07 11.12
CA SER A 54 4.34 -3.00 11.72
C SER A 54 2.88 -2.51 11.77
N SER A 55 2.65 -1.21 11.61
CA SER A 55 1.33 -0.59 11.65
C SER A 55 0.90 0.01 10.31
N THR A 56 1.71 -0.17 9.26
CA THR A 56 1.44 0.44 7.96
C THR A 56 0.55 -0.47 7.11
N PRO A 57 -0.64 0.00 6.66
CA PRO A 57 -1.49 -0.75 5.75
C PRO A 57 -0.97 -0.68 4.31
N PHE A 58 -1.00 -1.81 3.63
CA PHE A 58 -0.67 -1.96 2.21
C PHE A 58 -1.94 -2.26 1.42
N TRP A 59 -2.09 -1.68 0.24
CA TRP A 59 -3.30 -1.85 -0.57
C TRP A 59 -2.99 -2.36 -1.97
N SER A 60 -3.86 -3.22 -2.48
CA SER A 60 -3.84 -3.73 -3.84
C SER A 60 -5.25 -3.91 -4.38
N ASP A 61 -5.44 -3.72 -5.68
CA ASP A 61 -6.68 -4.02 -6.40
C ASP A 61 -6.73 -5.46 -6.94
N SER A 62 -5.71 -6.26 -6.66
CA SER A 62 -5.61 -7.66 -7.09
C SER A 62 -5.92 -8.62 -5.94
N GLN A 63 -7.14 -9.17 -5.92
CA GLN A 63 -7.53 -10.18 -4.93
C GLN A 63 -6.67 -11.44 -5.03
N THR A 64 -6.25 -11.82 -6.24
CA THR A 64 -5.35 -12.96 -6.45
C THR A 64 -3.98 -12.70 -5.80
N TYR A 65 -3.43 -11.49 -5.97
CA TYR A 65 -2.18 -11.11 -5.31
C TYR A 65 -2.33 -11.04 -3.78
N LEU A 66 -3.45 -10.50 -3.27
CA LEU A 66 -3.71 -10.45 -1.82
C LEU A 66 -3.83 -11.84 -1.19
N HIS A 67 -4.48 -12.77 -1.89
CA HIS A 67 -4.51 -14.16 -1.45
C HIS A 67 -3.08 -14.73 -1.40
N ARG A 68 -2.29 -14.45 -2.44
CA ARG A 68 -0.92 -14.92 -2.58
C ARG A 68 0.01 -14.42 -1.46
N VAL A 69 -0.01 -13.13 -1.12
CA VAL A 69 0.86 -12.57 -0.07
C VAL A 69 0.49 -13.12 1.31
N LYS A 70 -0.79 -13.42 1.55
CA LYS A 70 -1.30 -13.96 2.82
C LYS A 70 -1.08 -15.46 2.98
N THR A 71 -0.81 -16.18 1.90
CA THR A 71 -0.60 -17.63 1.94
C THR A 71 0.88 -17.99 1.84
N VAL A 72 1.28 -19.11 2.45
CA VAL A 72 2.61 -19.70 2.28
C VAL A 72 2.54 -20.67 1.11
N SER A 73 3.38 -20.50 0.09
CA SER A 73 3.47 -21.46 -1.01
C SER A 73 4.85 -22.09 -1.08
N ILE A 74 4.86 -23.42 -1.03
CA ILE A 74 6.05 -24.27 -1.05
C ILE A 74 6.48 -24.68 -2.46
N LEU A 75 5.69 -24.37 -3.50
CA LEU A 75 5.91 -24.84 -4.88
C LEU A 75 6.42 -23.75 -5.84
N TRP A 76 6.80 -22.57 -5.32
CA TRP A 76 7.24 -21.47 -6.17
C TRP A 76 8.67 -21.63 -6.64
N LYS A 77 8.94 -21.17 -7.87
CA LYS A 77 10.30 -21.03 -8.38
C LYS A 77 11.10 -20.15 -7.41
N HIS A 78 12.37 -20.50 -7.16
CA HIS A 78 13.24 -19.80 -6.20
C HIS A 78 13.23 -18.28 -6.34
N TYR A 79 13.25 -17.74 -7.56
CA TYR A 79 13.19 -16.29 -7.79
C TYR A 79 11.93 -15.65 -7.17
N VAL A 80 10.78 -16.27 -7.40
CA VAL A 80 9.49 -15.79 -6.88
C VAL A 80 9.45 -15.91 -5.36
N GLN A 81 9.87 -17.06 -4.85
CA GLN A 81 9.90 -17.32 -3.41
C GLN A 81 10.81 -16.33 -2.67
N ASN A 82 12.00 -16.02 -3.21
CA ASN A 82 12.92 -15.07 -2.60
C ASN A 82 12.30 -13.67 -2.49
N LYS A 83 11.55 -13.23 -3.51
CA LYS A 83 10.86 -11.93 -3.49
C LYS A 83 9.66 -11.89 -2.56
N GLU A 84 8.97 -13.00 -2.42
CA GLU A 84 7.85 -13.13 -1.49
C GLU A 84 8.33 -13.17 -0.05
N ASN A 85 9.44 -13.85 0.23
CA ASN A 85 10.09 -13.83 1.53
C ASN A 85 10.53 -12.41 1.89
N GLU A 86 11.16 -11.70 0.95
CA GLU A 86 11.54 -10.29 1.14
C GLU A 86 10.34 -9.42 1.54
N ILE A 87 9.20 -9.55 0.86
CA ILE A 87 7.97 -8.82 1.23
C ILE A 87 7.48 -9.21 2.63
N LYS A 88 7.53 -10.49 2.99
CA LYS A 88 7.06 -11.01 4.28
C LYS A 88 8.00 -10.69 5.43
N GLU A 89 9.27 -10.44 5.15
CA GLU A 89 10.26 -9.96 6.12
C GLU A 89 10.10 -8.46 6.39
N GLU A 90 9.75 -7.68 5.36
CA GLU A 90 9.61 -6.22 5.43
C GLU A 90 8.18 -5.74 5.78
N THR A 91 7.16 -6.60 5.68
CA THR A 91 5.75 -6.25 5.90
C THR A 91 4.99 -7.35 6.64
N ASP A 92 3.95 -7.00 7.42
CA ASP A 92 3.00 -8.00 7.97
C ASP A 92 1.98 -8.39 6.88
N PRO A 93 1.90 -9.66 6.44
CA PRO A 93 0.90 -10.12 5.47
C PRO A 93 -0.55 -9.80 5.87
N MET A 94 -0.84 -9.65 7.16
CA MET A 94 -2.18 -9.31 7.66
C MET A 94 -2.54 -7.84 7.44
N ASN A 95 -1.55 -6.97 7.20
CA ASN A 95 -1.75 -5.55 6.91
C ASN A 95 -1.97 -5.27 5.41
N TRP A 96 -2.19 -6.31 4.59
CA TRP A 96 -2.52 -6.17 3.17
C TRP A 96 -4.04 -6.18 2.94
N TYR A 97 -4.57 -5.14 2.33
CA TYR A 97 -6.00 -4.89 2.15
C TYR A 97 -6.38 -4.69 0.68
N PHE A 98 -7.64 -4.94 0.38
CA PHE A 98 -8.21 -4.72 -0.95
C PHE A 98 -8.67 -3.28 -1.12
N CYS A 99 -8.39 -2.70 -2.28
CA CYS A 99 -8.98 -1.44 -2.73
C CYS A 99 -9.54 -1.59 -4.15
N ASP A 100 -10.55 -0.79 -4.52
CA ASP A 100 -11.08 -0.83 -5.89
C ASP A 100 -10.10 -0.15 -6.85
N GLY A 101 -9.67 -0.86 -7.90
CA GLY A 101 -8.72 -0.39 -8.90
C GLY A 101 -9.14 0.89 -9.66
N LYS A 102 -10.43 1.26 -9.66
CA LYS A 102 -10.92 2.54 -10.20
C LYS A 102 -10.58 3.73 -9.30
N THR A 103 -10.45 3.46 -8.00
CA THR A 103 -10.17 4.46 -6.95
C THR A 103 -8.77 4.33 -6.38
N ASN A 104 -7.99 3.35 -6.84
CA ASN A 104 -6.59 3.18 -6.49
C ASN A 104 -5.72 4.16 -7.31
N PRO A 105 -5.05 5.12 -6.66
CA PRO A 105 -4.18 6.06 -7.36
C PRO A 105 -3.04 5.36 -8.12
N ALA A 106 -2.49 4.27 -7.58
CA ALA A 106 -1.37 3.57 -8.20
C ALA A 106 -1.74 2.95 -9.56
N SER A 107 -3.00 2.49 -9.71
CA SER A 107 -3.53 1.99 -10.98
C SER A 107 -3.50 3.03 -12.12
N LYS A 108 -3.50 4.34 -11.81
CA LYS A 108 -3.39 5.42 -12.81
C LYS A 108 -2.00 5.47 -13.43
N LEU A 109 -0.96 5.37 -12.61
CA LEU A 109 0.42 5.36 -13.10
C LEU A 109 0.77 4.06 -13.82
N THR A 110 0.31 2.92 -13.32
CA THR A 110 0.66 1.60 -13.91
C THR A 110 -0.02 1.36 -15.26
N ARG A 111 -1.21 1.93 -15.48
CA ARG A 111 -1.92 1.87 -16.78
C ARG A 111 -1.46 2.90 -17.80
N GLY A 112 -0.66 3.88 -17.38
CA GLY A 112 -0.25 5.00 -18.20
C GLY A 112 -1.30 6.11 -18.18
N ILE A 113 -0.84 7.31 -17.83
CA ILE A 113 -1.64 8.54 -17.82
C ILE A 113 -0.77 9.66 -18.38
N THR A 114 -1.36 10.55 -19.17
CA THR A 114 -0.64 11.74 -19.65
C THR A 114 -0.40 12.70 -18.49
N ILE A 115 0.68 13.50 -18.55
CA ILE A 115 0.99 14.49 -17.51
C ILE A 115 -0.19 15.46 -17.33
N HIS A 116 -0.80 15.93 -18.43
CA HIS A 116 -1.96 16.81 -18.38
C HIS A 116 -3.13 16.19 -17.62
N ASN A 117 -3.46 14.92 -17.88
CA ASN A 117 -4.57 14.26 -17.19
C ASN A 117 -4.22 13.99 -15.73
N LEU A 118 -2.97 13.62 -15.42
CA LEU A 118 -2.51 13.41 -14.05
C LEU A 118 -2.58 14.69 -13.22
N MET A 119 -2.23 15.85 -13.79
CA MET A 119 -2.33 17.14 -13.11
C MET A 119 -3.76 17.51 -12.72
N ASN A 120 -4.75 17.01 -13.46
CA ASN A 120 -6.17 17.28 -13.24
C ASN A 120 -6.91 16.07 -12.63
N ASP A 121 -6.21 15.02 -12.20
CA ASP A 121 -6.84 13.79 -11.69
C ASP A 121 -7.14 13.93 -10.20
N GLU A 122 -8.42 14.06 -9.86
CA GLU A 122 -8.85 14.21 -8.47
C GLU A 122 -8.52 12.98 -7.62
N VAL A 123 -8.56 11.76 -8.18
CA VAL A 123 -8.25 10.52 -7.43
C VAL A 123 -6.77 10.47 -7.04
N TRP A 124 -5.89 11.05 -7.86
CA TRP A 124 -4.47 11.11 -7.59
C TRP A 124 -4.13 12.14 -6.50
N TRP A 125 -4.73 13.33 -6.58
CA TRP A 125 -4.41 14.45 -5.68
C TRP A 125 -5.28 14.51 -4.43
N THR A 126 -6.44 13.84 -4.43
CA THR A 126 -7.38 13.80 -3.32
C THR A 126 -7.40 12.40 -2.73
N ASP A 127 -7.47 12.33 -1.41
CA ASP A 127 -7.51 11.05 -0.71
C ASP A 127 -8.79 10.28 -1.06
N PRO A 128 -8.69 8.98 -1.39
CA PRO A 128 -9.87 8.15 -1.58
C PRO A 128 -10.67 8.07 -0.27
N SER A 129 -12.00 8.18 -0.35
CA SER A 129 -12.87 8.17 0.84
C SER A 129 -12.66 6.94 1.72
N TRP A 130 -12.45 5.78 1.09
CA TRP A 130 -12.18 4.51 1.78
C TRP A 130 -10.93 4.53 2.67
N LEU A 131 -9.95 5.40 2.41
CA LEU A 131 -8.75 5.51 3.24
C LEU A 131 -9.06 6.13 4.62
N LEU A 132 -10.00 7.09 4.62
CA LEU A 132 -10.44 7.80 5.81
C LEU A 132 -11.51 7.02 6.58
N GLU A 133 -12.31 6.23 5.88
CA GLU A 133 -13.40 5.42 6.43
C GLU A 133 -12.94 4.12 7.08
N LEU A 134 -11.76 3.57 6.71
CA LEU A 134 -11.34 2.28 7.25
C LEU A 134 -10.90 2.37 8.72
N ASP A 135 -11.69 1.75 9.60
CA ASP A 135 -11.23 1.28 10.91
C ASP A 135 -10.32 0.07 10.70
N ILE A 136 -9.05 0.34 10.44
CA ILE A 136 -8.01 -0.70 10.36
C ILE A 136 -7.87 -1.27 11.77
N PRO A 137 -8.13 -2.57 12.01
CA PRO A 137 -7.98 -3.15 13.33
C PRO A 137 -6.49 -3.14 13.71
N THR A 138 -6.06 -2.15 14.49
CA THR A 138 -4.74 -2.18 15.12
C THR A 138 -4.68 -3.40 16.02
N LYS A 139 -3.81 -4.37 15.71
CA LYS A 139 -3.55 -5.52 16.60
C LYS A 139 -3.10 -4.96 17.96
N GLY A 140 -3.96 -5.13 18.97
CA GLY A 140 -3.67 -4.88 20.38
C GLY A 140 -3.79 -3.43 20.84
N THR A 141 -5.00 -2.97 21.13
CA THR A 141 -5.19 -2.08 22.27
C THR A 141 -6.51 -2.44 22.94
N THR A 142 -6.40 -3.14 24.06
CA THR A 142 -7.47 -3.35 25.02
C THR A 142 -8.11 -2.00 25.31
N LEU A 143 -9.44 -1.98 25.28
CA LEU A 143 -10.28 -0.86 25.72
C LEU A 143 -9.85 -0.40 27.12
N THR A 144 -9.04 0.65 27.17
CA THR A 144 -9.09 1.60 28.27
C THR A 144 -9.04 2.97 27.61
N ALA A 145 -10.18 3.65 27.69
CA ALA A 145 -10.28 5.04 27.34
C ALA A 145 -9.34 5.81 28.27
N ASP A 146 -8.22 6.29 27.72
CA ASP A 146 -7.57 7.43 28.34
C ASP A 146 -7.11 8.43 27.30
N LYS A 147 -7.33 9.69 27.68
CA LYS A 147 -7.24 10.88 26.84
C LYS A 147 -5.77 11.25 26.67
N GLU A 148 -5.13 10.71 25.65
CA GLU A 148 -3.99 11.39 25.03
C GLU A 148 -3.97 11.08 23.55
N SER A 149 -4.29 12.11 22.78
CA SER A 149 -4.43 12.16 21.33
C SER A 149 -3.13 11.77 20.63
N VAL A 150 -2.93 10.46 20.46
CA VAL A 150 -1.92 9.91 19.55
C VAL A 150 -2.36 10.24 18.14
N GLU A 151 -1.65 11.17 17.53
CA GLU A 151 -1.80 11.64 16.17
C GLU A 151 -1.60 10.48 15.16
N ARG A 152 -2.70 9.79 14.84
CA ARG A 152 -2.75 8.65 13.90
C ARG A 152 -2.69 9.15 12.46
N ARG A 153 -1.50 9.53 11.99
CA ARG A 153 -1.24 9.83 10.58
C ARG A 153 -0.98 8.53 9.83
N LYS A 154 -2.00 8.03 9.12
CA LYS A 154 -1.91 6.79 8.32
C LYS A 154 -1.04 7.04 7.09
N ALA A 155 0.06 6.30 6.96
CA ALA A 155 0.81 6.22 5.71
C ALA A 155 0.10 5.23 4.77
N MET A 156 -0.13 5.63 3.53
CA MET A 156 -0.75 4.81 2.48
C MET A 156 0.33 4.34 1.51
N MET A 157 0.33 3.04 1.23
CA MET A 157 1.23 2.43 0.26
C MET A 157 0.41 1.54 -0.66
N THR A 158 0.34 1.88 -1.95
CA THR A 158 -0.49 1.19 -2.94
C THR A 158 0.30 0.73 -4.16
N LEU A 159 -0.19 -0.35 -4.77
CA LEU A 159 0.32 -0.97 -6.00
C LEU A 159 -0.57 -0.73 -7.19
#